data_AF-A0A7S1IUK5-F1
#
_entry.id   AF-A0A7S1IUK5-F1
#
_cell.length_a   1.000
_cell.length_b   1.000
_cell.length_c   1.000
_cell.angle_alpha   90.00
_cell.angle_beta   90.00
_cell.angle_gamma   90.00
#
_symmetry.space_group_name_H-M   'P 1'
#
loop_
_entity.id
_entity.type
_entity.pdbx_description
1 polymer ?
#
loop_
_entity_poly.entity_id
_entity_poly.type
_entity_poly.pdbx_seq_one_letter_code
_entity_poly.pdbx_strand_id
1 'polypeptide(L)'
;MLRALPWRLLILLLWLGPSTPCRGQTWFARPPVNFSAVRFSSNPILHPALPGLQQLGEAGNNINGPSLIRVPDWVDGKLGIYYLYFASHTGTFIRMAYADRLQGPWTVLTGGVLQLSQVPICREHIASPDVVVEGRVIWLFIHCIVKDRGPIPAEWDSRSQCTAAAHSSNGVAFHPPGPPPQRFLGPFYYRVFTHTSGVYALAKRRGKGGGVLYRCPRRTVAQCAGTPFER
;
A
#
# COMPACT_ATOMS: atom_id res chain seq x y z
N MET A 1 10.63 27.22 76.10
CA MET A 1 12.06 27.61 75.98
C MET A 1 12.69 26.77 74.87
N LEU A 2 13.41 27.42 73.94
CA LEU A 2 14.35 26.90 72.92
C LEU A 2 13.73 26.07 71.76
N ARG A 3 13.52 26.64 70.55
CA ARG A 3 14.47 26.89 69.41
C ARG A 3 15.05 25.55 68.86
N ALA A 4 15.05 25.19 67.56
CA ALA A 4 14.98 25.91 66.28
C ALA A 4 14.69 24.95 65.08
N LEU A 5 14.21 25.50 63.95
CA LEU A 5 14.37 24.99 62.55
C LEU A 5 15.86 25.12 62.09
N PRO A 6 16.40 24.60 60.93
CA PRO A 6 15.75 24.32 59.62
C PRO A 6 16.30 23.15 58.71
N TRP A 7 15.51 22.79 57.70
CA TRP A 7 15.83 22.51 56.27
C TRP A 7 17.07 21.65 55.89
N ARG A 8 16.83 20.54 55.15
CA ARG A 8 17.52 20.23 53.86
C ARG A 8 16.81 19.13 53.07
N LEU A 9 16.49 19.49 51.84
CA LEU A 9 16.01 18.67 50.73
C LEU A 9 17.15 17.76 50.23
N LEU A 10 16.90 16.47 49.98
CA LEU A 10 17.60 15.73 48.92
C LEU A 10 16.74 14.57 48.40
N ILE A 11 16.69 14.50 47.07
CA ILE A 11 15.91 13.62 46.20
C ILE A 11 16.71 12.31 45.92
N LEU A 12 15.99 11.27 45.47
CA LEU A 12 16.37 10.12 44.61
C LEU A 12 16.33 8.73 45.26
N LEU A 13 15.35 7.91 44.84
CA LEU A 13 15.46 6.61 44.11
C LEU A 13 15.15 5.43 45.07
N LEU A 14 14.47 4.31 44.77
CA LEU A 14 13.89 3.63 43.60
C LEU A 14 12.75 2.74 44.16
N TRP A 15 11.55 2.69 43.57
CA TRP A 15 11.12 1.66 42.61
C TRP A 15 11.32 0.19 43.04
N LEU A 16 10.34 -0.36 43.76
CA LEU A 16 9.97 -1.79 43.73
C LEU A 16 8.46 -1.90 43.99
N GLY A 17 7.66 -1.54 42.98
CA GLY A 17 6.25 -1.93 42.92
C GLY A 17 6.13 -3.21 42.09
N PRO A 18 5.54 -4.31 42.59
CA PRO A 18 5.39 -5.53 41.79
C PRO A 18 4.50 -5.21 40.60
N SER A 19 5.04 -5.41 39.39
CA SER A 19 4.30 -5.44 38.15
C SER A 19 3.32 -6.62 38.20
N THR A 20 2.10 -6.37 38.65
CA THR A 20 0.97 -7.26 38.37
C THR A 20 0.83 -7.39 36.86
N PRO A 21 1.05 -8.58 36.27
CA PRO A 21 0.66 -8.80 34.88
C PRO A 21 -0.86 -8.61 34.80
N CYS A 22 -1.34 -7.85 33.82
CA CYS A 22 -2.76 -7.70 33.53
C CYS A 22 -3.40 -9.09 33.34
N ARG A 23 -4.04 -9.60 34.40
CA ARG A 23 -4.82 -10.81 34.42
C ARG A 23 -6.16 -10.49 33.74
N GLY A 24 -6.40 -10.99 32.53
CA GLY A 24 -7.74 -10.88 31.93
C GLY A 24 -7.85 -10.85 30.40
N GLN A 25 -6.77 -10.85 29.62
CA GLN A 25 -6.89 -11.11 28.17
C GLN A 25 -6.61 -12.58 27.90
N THR A 26 -7.65 -13.41 28.03
CA THR A 26 -7.68 -14.70 27.34
C THR A 26 -7.66 -14.39 25.84
N TRP A 27 -6.47 -14.41 25.25
CA TRP A 27 -6.34 -14.51 23.80
C TRP A 27 -6.98 -15.84 23.42
N PHE A 28 -8.24 -15.81 23.00
CA PHE A 28 -8.78 -16.90 22.20
C PHE A 28 -7.95 -16.88 20.92
N ALA A 29 -6.87 -17.67 20.90
CA ALA A 29 -6.15 -17.98 19.68
C ALA A 29 -7.20 -18.59 18.75
N ARG A 30 -7.71 -17.79 17.82
CA ARG A 30 -8.57 -18.30 16.76
C ARG A 30 -7.78 -19.45 16.13
N PRO A 31 -8.38 -20.65 15.96
CA PRO A 31 -7.69 -21.72 15.29
C PRO A 31 -7.15 -21.19 13.96
N PRO A 32 -5.91 -21.54 13.58
CA PRO A 32 -5.32 -21.05 12.35
C PRO A 32 -6.28 -21.30 11.21
N VAL A 33 -6.63 -20.25 10.47
CA VAL A 33 -7.41 -20.40 9.24
C VAL A 33 -6.46 -21.08 8.25
N ASN A 34 -6.68 -22.37 8.02
CA ASN A 34 -5.93 -23.10 7.02
C ASN A 34 -6.40 -22.62 5.64
N PHE A 35 -5.54 -21.87 4.96
CA PHE A 35 -5.73 -21.54 3.55
C PHE A 35 -4.86 -22.45 2.69
N SER A 36 -5.39 -22.82 1.52
CA SER A 36 -4.62 -23.50 0.47
C SER A 36 -4.70 -22.64 -0.79
N ALA A 37 -3.55 -22.46 -1.44
CA ALA A 37 -3.46 -21.78 -2.73
C ALA A 37 -3.14 -22.83 -3.80
N VAL A 38 -4.06 -22.99 -4.76
CA VAL A 38 -3.90 -23.91 -5.89
C VAL A 38 -3.68 -23.10 -7.15
N ARG A 39 -2.62 -23.41 -7.90
CA ARG A 39 -2.40 -22.81 -9.22
C ARG A 39 -3.43 -23.34 -10.21
N PHE A 40 -3.90 -22.47 -11.11
CA PHE A 40 -4.63 -22.93 -12.30
C PHE A 40 -3.75 -23.84 -13.17
N SER A 41 -4.39 -24.74 -13.92
CA SER A 41 -3.69 -25.56 -14.92
C SER A 41 -3.18 -24.73 -16.09
N SER A 42 -3.86 -23.63 -16.42
CA SER A 42 -3.41 -22.63 -17.39
C SER A 42 -2.65 -21.50 -16.68
N ASN A 43 -1.35 -21.38 -16.96
CA ASN A 43 -0.48 -20.32 -16.43
C ASN A 43 0.61 -19.94 -17.43
N PRO A 44 1.12 -18.70 -17.39
CA PRO A 44 0.64 -17.58 -16.58
C PRO A 44 -0.64 -16.93 -17.16
N ILE A 45 -1.48 -16.33 -16.31
CA ILE A 45 -2.74 -15.67 -16.74
C ILE A 45 -2.50 -14.39 -17.57
N LEU A 46 -1.35 -13.74 -17.38
CA LEU A 46 -0.85 -12.65 -18.22
C LEU A 46 0.52 -13.05 -18.76
N HIS A 47 0.74 -12.82 -20.05
CA HIS A 47 2.02 -13.08 -20.72
C HIS A 47 2.28 -12.03 -21.81
N PRO A 48 3.55 -11.82 -22.22
CA PRO A 48 3.90 -10.76 -23.16
C PRO A 48 3.23 -10.87 -24.54
N ALA A 49 2.88 -12.09 -24.97
CA ALA A 49 2.20 -12.32 -26.24
C ALA A 49 0.69 -11.92 -26.27
N LEU A 50 0.12 -11.43 -25.16
CA LEU A 50 -1.25 -10.88 -25.19
C LEU A 50 -1.28 -9.61 -26.07
N PRO A 51 -2.29 -9.40 -26.94
CA PRO A 51 -2.30 -8.30 -27.92
C PRO A 51 -1.95 -6.91 -27.35
N GLY A 52 -2.51 -6.52 -26.21
CA GLY A 52 -2.22 -5.22 -25.59
C GLY A 52 -0.83 -5.10 -24.93
N LEU A 53 -0.13 -6.21 -24.67
CA LEU A 53 1.26 -6.20 -24.19
C LEU A 53 2.26 -6.39 -25.33
N GLN A 54 1.93 -7.23 -26.30
CA GLN A 54 2.74 -7.46 -27.49
C GLN A 54 2.98 -6.15 -28.25
N GLN A 55 1.94 -5.31 -28.35
CA GLN A 55 2.02 -3.98 -28.96
C GLN A 55 3.01 -3.02 -28.26
N LEU A 56 3.40 -3.30 -27.01
CA LEU A 56 4.38 -2.50 -26.26
C LEU A 56 5.83 -2.93 -26.52
N GLY A 57 6.07 -3.98 -27.35
CA GLY A 57 7.39 -4.52 -27.60
C GLY A 57 8.10 -4.95 -26.31
N GLU A 58 9.38 -4.61 -26.17
CA GLU A 58 10.18 -4.93 -24.97
C GLU A 58 9.56 -4.42 -23.67
N ALA A 59 8.85 -3.28 -23.70
CA ALA A 59 8.16 -2.78 -22.51
C ALA A 59 7.03 -3.73 -22.06
N GLY A 60 6.45 -4.52 -22.97
CA GLY A 60 5.44 -5.53 -22.70
C GLY A 60 5.95 -6.76 -21.94
N ASN A 61 7.26 -7.02 -22.01
CA ASN A 61 7.89 -8.19 -21.39
C ASN A 61 7.96 -8.11 -19.86
N ASN A 62 7.96 -6.89 -19.30
CA ASN A 62 8.07 -6.66 -17.87
C ASN A 62 6.67 -6.54 -17.23
N ILE A 63 6.21 -7.63 -16.59
CA ILE A 63 4.90 -7.75 -15.94
C ILE A 63 5.11 -7.96 -14.44
N ASN A 64 4.87 -6.93 -13.63
CA ASN A 64 5.24 -6.92 -12.22
C ASN A 64 4.17 -6.34 -11.29
N GLY A 65 4.25 -6.78 -10.02
CA GLY A 65 3.47 -6.28 -8.89
C GLY A 65 1.95 -6.31 -9.09
N PRO A 66 1.35 -7.47 -9.45
CA PRO A 66 -0.08 -7.55 -9.69
C PRO A 66 -0.91 -7.23 -8.44
N SER A 67 -2.08 -6.63 -8.63
CA SER A 67 -3.11 -6.47 -7.61
C SER A 67 -4.50 -6.59 -8.25
N LEU A 68 -5.36 -7.40 -7.64
CA LEU A 68 -6.62 -7.90 -8.22
C LEU A 68 -7.80 -7.45 -7.38
N ILE A 69 -8.87 -7.01 -8.03
CA ILE A 69 -10.19 -6.84 -7.40
C ILE A 69 -11.27 -7.57 -8.20
N ARG A 70 -12.28 -8.06 -7.49
CA ARG A 70 -13.61 -8.24 -8.07
C ARG A 70 -14.27 -6.86 -8.15
N VAL A 71 -14.70 -6.46 -9.34
CA VAL A 71 -15.22 -5.12 -9.58
C VAL A 71 -16.53 -4.93 -8.81
N PRO A 72 -16.63 -3.92 -7.92
CA PRO A 72 -17.82 -3.70 -7.11
C PRO A 72 -19.08 -3.45 -7.95
N ASP A 73 -20.25 -3.77 -7.40
CA ASP A 73 -21.53 -3.67 -8.12
C ASP A 73 -22.01 -2.24 -8.36
N TRP A 74 -21.47 -1.28 -7.61
CA TRP A 74 -21.76 0.14 -7.80
C TRP A 74 -20.98 0.78 -8.96
N VAL A 75 -20.03 0.07 -9.57
CA VAL A 75 -19.30 0.56 -10.74
C VAL A 75 -20.17 0.36 -11.98
N ASP A 76 -20.60 1.46 -12.58
CA ASP A 76 -21.32 1.45 -13.85
C ASP A 76 -20.36 1.19 -15.02
N GLY A 77 -20.83 0.51 -16.07
CA GLY A 77 -20.05 0.28 -17.29
C GLY A 77 -18.79 -0.57 -17.08
N LYS A 78 -18.85 -1.58 -16.20
CA LYS A 78 -17.73 -2.50 -15.94
C LYS A 78 -17.23 -3.13 -17.24
N LEU A 79 -15.92 -3.22 -17.41
CA LEU A 79 -15.30 -3.93 -18.54
C LEU A 79 -15.30 -5.46 -18.34
N GLY A 80 -15.41 -5.91 -17.08
CA GLY A 80 -15.54 -7.32 -16.70
C GLY A 80 -15.74 -7.49 -15.20
N ILE A 81 -15.88 -8.73 -14.73
CA ILE A 81 -16.08 -9.05 -13.30
C ILE A 81 -14.81 -8.80 -12.47
N TYR A 82 -13.62 -8.94 -13.06
CA TYR A 82 -12.34 -8.80 -12.38
C TYR A 82 -11.44 -7.79 -13.08
N TYR A 83 -10.79 -6.93 -12.30
CA TYR A 83 -9.71 -6.05 -12.76
C TYR A 83 -8.39 -6.42 -12.10
N LEU A 84 -7.36 -6.60 -12.93
CA LEU A 84 -6.00 -6.94 -12.53
C LEU A 84 -5.06 -5.81 -12.94
N TYR A 85 -4.53 -5.09 -11.96
CA TYR A 85 -3.59 -3.99 -12.14
C TYR A 85 -2.16 -4.50 -12.02
N PHE A 86 -1.27 -4.00 -12.87
CA PHE A 86 0.15 -4.38 -12.89
C PHE A 86 0.97 -3.31 -13.59
N ALA A 87 2.29 -3.41 -13.58
CA ALA A 87 3.15 -2.45 -14.27
C ALA A 87 4.48 -3.08 -14.70
N SER A 88 5.22 -2.37 -15.56
CA SER A 88 6.66 -2.60 -15.67
C SER A 88 7.37 -1.98 -14.47
N HIS A 89 8.39 -2.64 -13.93
CA HIS A 89 9.21 -2.10 -12.82
C HIS A 89 9.88 -0.76 -13.18
N THR A 90 10.06 -0.47 -14.47
CA THR A 90 10.63 0.78 -14.98
C THR A 90 9.66 1.53 -15.91
N GLY A 91 8.36 1.25 -15.79
CA GLY A 91 7.33 1.80 -16.66
C GLY A 91 6.84 3.20 -16.23
N THR A 92 6.27 3.92 -17.19
CA THR A 92 5.69 5.26 -16.98
C THR A 92 4.18 5.25 -16.76
N PHE A 93 3.54 4.08 -16.65
CA PHE A 93 2.11 3.96 -16.44
C PHE A 93 1.72 2.64 -15.77
N ILE A 94 0.60 2.67 -15.04
CA ILE A 94 -0.05 1.47 -14.49
C ILE A 94 -0.94 0.85 -15.56
N ARG A 95 -0.74 -0.43 -15.79
CA ARG A 95 -1.50 -1.26 -16.73
C ARG A 95 -2.66 -1.92 -16.01
N MET A 96 -3.69 -2.26 -16.77
CA MET A 96 -4.81 -3.05 -16.26
C MET A 96 -5.23 -4.07 -17.32
N ALA A 97 -5.63 -5.25 -16.86
CA ALA A 97 -6.34 -6.24 -17.65
C ALA A 97 -7.65 -6.60 -16.95
N TYR A 98 -8.66 -7.00 -17.72
CA TYR A 98 -9.97 -7.38 -17.20
C TYR A 98 -10.43 -8.73 -17.74
N ALA A 99 -11.27 -9.42 -16.97
CA ALA A 99 -11.86 -10.70 -17.32
C ALA A 99 -13.15 -10.96 -16.55
N ASP A 100 -14.03 -11.79 -17.10
CA ASP A 100 -15.23 -12.27 -16.39
C ASP A 100 -14.96 -13.51 -15.53
N ARG A 101 -13.83 -14.18 -15.76
CA ARG A 101 -13.40 -15.37 -15.02
C ARG A 101 -11.93 -15.23 -14.63
N LEU A 102 -11.57 -15.72 -13.44
CA LEU A 102 -10.17 -15.67 -12.96
C LEU A 102 -9.19 -16.42 -13.89
N GLN A 103 -9.66 -17.49 -14.55
CA GLN A 103 -8.91 -18.26 -15.54
C GLN A 103 -8.77 -17.53 -16.90
N GLY A 104 -9.50 -16.44 -17.10
CA GLY A 104 -9.57 -15.70 -18.34
C GLY A 104 -10.70 -16.15 -19.30
N PRO A 105 -10.62 -15.72 -20.58
CA PRO A 105 -9.54 -14.93 -21.17
C PRO A 105 -9.39 -13.54 -20.52
N TRP A 106 -8.16 -13.04 -20.46
CA TRP A 106 -7.84 -11.70 -19.96
C TRP A 106 -7.61 -10.75 -21.13
N THR A 107 -8.28 -9.60 -21.12
CA THR A 107 -8.09 -8.54 -22.10
C THR A 107 -7.32 -7.39 -21.47
N VAL A 108 -6.21 -6.99 -22.09
CA VAL A 108 -5.37 -5.88 -21.62
C VAL A 108 -5.98 -4.56 -22.10
N LEU A 109 -6.20 -3.63 -21.19
CA LEU A 109 -6.65 -2.28 -21.51
C LEU A 109 -5.46 -1.46 -22.05
N THR A 110 -5.47 -1.19 -23.35
CA THR A 110 -4.46 -0.36 -24.02
C THR A 110 -4.40 1.03 -23.40
N GLY A 111 -3.19 1.57 -23.22
CA GLY A 111 -2.95 2.88 -22.61
C GLY A 111 -2.86 2.86 -21.08
N GLY A 112 -3.39 1.84 -20.41
CA GLY A 112 -3.37 1.75 -18.95
C GLY A 112 -4.35 2.71 -18.25
N VAL A 113 -4.22 2.83 -16.92
CA VAL A 113 -5.22 3.49 -16.05
C VAL A 113 -4.69 4.69 -15.27
N LEU A 114 -3.37 4.85 -15.22
CA LEU A 114 -2.69 5.97 -14.56
C LEU A 114 -1.33 6.20 -15.22
N GLN A 115 -1.06 7.44 -15.63
CA GLN A 115 0.20 7.87 -16.23
C GLN A 115 1.10 8.56 -15.19
N LEU A 116 2.42 8.43 -15.33
CA LEU A 116 3.41 9.15 -14.53
C LEU A 116 3.20 10.67 -14.60
N SER A 117 2.83 11.20 -15.77
CA SER A 117 2.55 12.62 -15.97
C SER A 117 1.36 13.13 -15.15
N GLN A 118 0.42 12.25 -14.77
CA GLN A 118 -0.71 12.58 -13.90
C GLN A 118 -0.34 12.62 -12.42
N VAL A 119 0.87 12.21 -12.04
CA VAL A 119 1.31 12.15 -10.64
C VAL A 119 2.54 13.04 -10.46
N PRO A 120 2.37 14.37 -10.29
CA PRO A 120 3.48 15.33 -10.34
C PRO A 120 4.57 15.06 -9.31
N ILE A 121 4.20 14.51 -8.15
CA ILE A 121 5.12 14.13 -7.07
C ILE A 121 6.09 13.01 -7.49
N CYS A 122 5.76 12.19 -8.49
CA CYS A 122 6.58 11.07 -8.96
C CYS A 122 7.48 11.47 -10.14
N ARG A 123 8.66 10.84 -10.24
CA ARG A 123 9.59 10.88 -11.38
C ARG A 123 10.08 9.49 -11.75
N GLU A 124 10.67 9.39 -12.94
CA GLU A 124 11.23 8.19 -13.57
C GLU A 124 10.19 7.10 -13.88
N HIS A 125 9.54 6.53 -12.87
CA HIS A 125 8.58 5.44 -13.03
C HIS A 125 7.48 5.45 -11.97
N ILE A 126 6.36 4.80 -12.29
CA ILE A 126 5.32 4.40 -11.35
C ILE A 126 5.04 2.91 -11.54
N ALA A 127 5.01 2.14 -10.46
CA ALA A 127 4.90 0.69 -10.56
C ALA A 127 4.36 0.01 -9.30
N SER A 128 4.32 -1.33 -9.34
CA SER A 128 3.84 -2.26 -8.30
C SER A 128 2.55 -1.78 -7.62
N PRO A 129 1.47 -1.63 -8.39
CA PRO A 129 0.21 -1.11 -7.87
C PRO A 129 -0.35 -2.01 -6.78
N ASP A 130 -1.03 -1.41 -5.81
CA ASP A 130 -1.94 -2.08 -4.88
C ASP A 130 -3.31 -1.42 -4.95
N VAL A 131 -4.35 -2.20 -5.27
CA VAL A 131 -5.71 -1.69 -5.41
C VAL A 131 -6.56 -2.10 -4.21
N VAL A 132 -7.28 -1.13 -3.64
CA VAL A 132 -8.15 -1.33 -2.48
C VAL A 132 -9.48 -0.63 -2.71
N VAL A 133 -10.58 -1.30 -2.41
CA VAL A 133 -11.92 -0.71 -2.47
C VAL A 133 -12.32 -0.22 -1.08
N GLU A 134 -12.69 1.06 -0.96
CA GLU A 134 -13.21 1.65 0.26
C GLU A 134 -14.48 2.46 -0.07
N GLY A 135 -15.62 2.03 0.48
CA GLY A 135 -16.91 2.64 0.14
C GLY A 135 -17.20 2.58 -1.36
N ARG A 136 -17.40 3.75 -1.98
CA ARG A 136 -17.59 3.92 -3.44
C ARG A 136 -16.35 4.49 -4.14
N VAL A 137 -15.18 4.20 -3.59
CA VAL A 137 -13.89 4.66 -4.14
C VAL A 137 -12.95 3.47 -4.30
N ILE A 138 -12.30 3.41 -5.46
CA ILE A 138 -11.21 2.48 -5.73
C ILE A 138 -9.91 3.26 -5.56
N TRP A 139 -9.11 2.88 -4.58
CA TRP A 139 -7.79 3.43 -4.31
C TRP A 139 -6.71 2.60 -5.00
N LEU A 140 -5.72 3.28 -5.56
CA LEU A 140 -4.55 2.70 -6.17
C LEU A 140 -3.31 3.28 -5.49
N PHE A 141 -2.58 2.45 -4.77
CA PHE A 141 -1.28 2.78 -4.20
C PHE A 141 -0.21 2.37 -5.21
N ILE A 142 0.72 3.28 -5.49
CA ILE A 142 1.81 3.06 -6.42
C ILE A 142 3.12 3.37 -5.73
N HIS A 143 4.20 2.70 -6.11
CA HIS A 143 5.52 3.17 -5.74
C HIS A 143 6.13 4.00 -6.87
N CYS A 144 6.93 4.98 -6.48
CA CYS A 144 7.69 5.81 -7.40
C CYS A 144 8.89 6.44 -6.71
N ILE A 145 9.76 7.07 -7.48
CA ILE A 145 10.77 7.97 -6.95
C ILE A 145 10.12 9.35 -6.83
N VAL A 146 10.15 9.97 -5.65
CA VAL A 146 9.52 11.28 -5.43
C VAL A 146 10.44 12.45 -5.83
N LYS A 147 9.89 13.49 -6.49
CA LYS A 147 10.56 14.72 -6.95
C LYS A 147 10.91 15.69 -5.82
N ASP A 148 9.89 16.24 -5.15
CA ASP A 148 10.04 17.21 -4.06
C ASP A 148 9.46 16.62 -2.78
N ARG A 149 10.35 16.28 -1.84
CA ARG A 149 9.99 15.46 -0.67
C ARG A 149 9.78 16.25 0.61
N GLY A 150 10.06 17.55 0.61
CA GLY A 150 10.22 18.31 1.86
C GLY A 150 11.33 17.71 2.74
N PRO A 151 11.31 17.95 4.06
CA PRO A 151 12.24 17.30 4.98
C PRO A 151 11.99 15.79 4.96
N ILE A 152 12.96 15.02 4.45
CA ILE A 152 12.95 13.56 4.56
C ILE A 152 13.69 13.14 5.83
N PRO A 153 13.28 12.05 6.49
CA PRO A 153 14.08 11.46 7.56
C PRO A 153 15.51 11.17 7.08
N ALA A 154 16.51 11.30 7.96
CA ALA A 154 17.92 11.22 7.60
C ALA A 154 18.30 9.89 6.91
N GLU A 155 17.51 8.84 7.12
CA GLU A 155 17.69 7.53 6.51
C GLU A 155 17.14 7.42 5.06
N TRP A 156 16.73 8.51 4.43
CA TRP A 156 16.20 8.57 3.06
C TRP A 156 17.13 9.41 2.16
N ASP A 157 17.27 9.02 0.89
CA ASP A 157 18.06 9.76 -0.12
C ASP A 157 17.24 10.10 -1.38
N SER A 158 17.85 10.83 -2.31
CA SER A 158 17.23 11.28 -3.57
C SER A 158 16.75 10.15 -4.50
N ARG A 159 17.20 8.90 -4.26
CA ARG A 159 16.79 7.69 -5.00
C ARG A 159 15.79 6.83 -4.24
N SER A 160 15.43 7.21 -3.02
CA SER A 160 14.53 6.39 -2.20
C SER A 160 13.15 6.33 -2.85
N GLN A 161 12.61 5.12 -2.95
CA GLN A 161 11.28 4.92 -3.51
C GLN A 161 10.24 5.09 -2.39
N CYS A 162 9.12 5.72 -2.71
CA CYS A 162 8.05 6.02 -1.78
C CYS A 162 6.73 5.52 -2.35
N THR A 163 5.69 5.47 -1.52
CA THR A 163 4.32 5.23 -1.97
C THR A 163 3.56 6.54 -2.17
N ALA A 164 2.89 6.65 -3.31
CA ALA A 164 1.85 7.65 -3.60
C ALA A 164 0.51 6.92 -3.82
N ALA A 165 -0.58 7.68 -3.86
CA ALA A 165 -1.92 7.13 -4.12
C ALA A 165 -2.63 7.89 -5.24
N ALA A 166 -3.59 7.22 -5.84
CA ALA A 166 -4.60 7.77 -6.74
C ALA A 166 -5.95 7.13 -6.45
N HIS A 167 -7.04 7.74 -6.88
CA HIS A 167 -8.39 7.23 -6.68
C HIS A 167 -9.22 7.24 -7.96
N SER A 168 -10.22 6.37 -8.02
CA SER A 168 -11.14 6.22 -9.14
C SER A 168 -12.54 5.84 -8.66
N SER A 169 -13.55 6.28 -9.40
CA SER A 169 -14.96 5.83 -9.25
C SER A 169 -15.32 4.69 -10.21
N ASN A 170 -14.44 4.28 -11.12
CA ASN A 170 -14.75 3.22 -12.08
C ASN A 170 -13.63 2.19 -12.26
N GLY A 171 -12.48 2.41 -11.61
CA GLY A 171 -11.31 1.53 -11.70
C GLY A 171 -10.55 1.62 -13.03
N VAL A 172 -10.88 2.60 -13.88
CA VAL A 172 -10.25 2.81 -15.20
C VAL A 172 -9.59 4.18 -15.29
N ALA A 173 -10.24 5.22 -14.78
CA ALA A 173 -9.71 6.58 -14.75
C ALA A 173 -9.27 6.95 -13.32
N PHE A 174 -7.96 6.96 -13.07
CA PHE A 174 -7.40 7.34 -11.77
C PHE A 174 -6.87 8.78 -11.76
N HIS A 175 -7.05 9.43 -10.61
CA HIS A 175 -6.59 10.79 -10.36
C HIS A 175 -5.82 10.83 -9.03
N PRO A 176 -4.72 11.59 -8.93
CA PRO A 176 -4.04 11.78 -7.66
C PRO A 176 -4.95 12.56 -6.68
N PRO A 177 -4.76 12.41 -5.36
CA PRO A 177 -5.57 13.10 -4.37
C PRO A 177 -5.25 14.60 -4.33
N GLY A 178 -6.24 15.42 -4.72
CA GLY A 178 -6.26 16.88 -4.50
C GLY A 178 -5.17 17.71 -5.20
N PRO A 179 -5.25 19.05 -5.10
CA PRO A 179 -4.21 19.93 -5.58
C PRO A 179 -2.93 19.82 -4.72
N PRO A 180 -1.75 20.12 -5.27
CA PRO A 180 -0.48 20.13 -4.53
C PRO A 180 -0.50 21.05 -3.27
N PRO A 181 0.33 20.79 -2.25
CA PRO A 181 1.37 19.76 -2.20
C PRO A 181 0.83 18.39 -1.80
N GLN A 182 1.04 17.39 -2.66
CA GLN A 182 0.81 15.99 -2.32
C GLN A 182 1.92 15.53 -1.36
N ARG A 183 1.60 14.57 -0.48
CA ARG A 183 2.57 13.97 0.45
C ARG A 183 2.69 12.49 0.15
N PHE A 184 3.90 11.96 0.25
CA PHE A 184 4.11 10.52 0.17
C PHE A 184 3.54 9.85 1.43
N LEU A 185 3.08 8.62 1.27
CA LEU A 185 2.39 7.84 2.31
C LEU A 185 3.34 7.02 3.18
N GLY A 186 4.55 6.77 2.68
CA GLY A 186 5.63 6.10 3.37
C GLY A 186 6.50 5.32 2.39
N PRO A 187 7.23 4.29 2.86
CA PRO A 187 8.14 3.54 2.00
C PRO A 187 7.42 2.84 0.85
N PHE A 188 8.17 2.53 -0.20
CA PHE A 188 7.71 1.78 -1.35
C PHE A 188 7.09 0.41 -1.04
N TYR A 189 6.25 -0.04 -1.98
CA TYR A 189 5.53 -1.33 -1.96
C TYR A 189 4.47 -1.48 -0.87
N TYR A 190 3.70 -0.43 -0.59
CA TYR A 190 2.51 -0.55 0.26
C TYR A 190 1.55 -1.61 -0.28
N ARG A 191 1.19 -2.55 0.60
CA ARG A 191 0.04 -3.45 0.49
C ARG A 191 -0.95 -3.09 1.58
N VAL A 192 -2.05 -2.46 1.23
CA VAL A 192 -3.01 -1.86 2.16
C VAL A 192 -4.18 -2.80 2.37
N PHE A 193 -4.59 -2.99 3.62
CA PHE A 193 -5.71 -3.86 3.97
C PHE A 193 -6.42 -3.39 5.23
N THR A 194 -7.68 -3.79 5.35
CA THR A 194 -8.52 -3.50 6.51
C THR A 194 -8.51 -4.67 7.48
N HIS A 195 -8.52 -4.35 8.77
CA HIS A 195 -8.72 -5.30 9.86
C HIS A 195 -9.71 -4.68 10.87
N THR A 196 -10.30 -5.51 11.73
CA THR A 196 -11.28 -5.05 12.74
C THR A 196 -10.76 -3.91 13.62
N SER A 197 -9.45 -3.85 13.86
CA SER A 197 -8.78 -2.83 14.68
C SER A 197 -8.32 -1.58 13.91
N GLY A 198 -8.50 -1.52 12.58
CA GLY A 198 -8.14 -0.38 11.76
C GLY A 198 -7.61 -0.74 10.36
N VAL A 199 -6.99 0.25 9.71
CA VAL A 199 -6.36 0.08 8.39
C VAL A 199 -4.86 -0.07 8.57
N TYR A 200 -4.26 -0.95 7.78
CA TYR A 200 -2.85 -1.31 7.86
C TYR A 200 -2.19 -1.30 6.48
N ALA A 201 -0.88 -1.11 6.45
CA ALA A 201 -0.07 -1.28 5.25
C ALA A 201 1.17 -2.12 5.54
N LEU A 202 1.47 -3.09 4.67
CA LEU A 202 2.79 -3.73 4.63
C LEU A 202 3.67 -2.98 3.63
N ALA A 203 4.89 -2.64 4.00
CA ALA A 203 5.87 -2.04 3.08
C ALA A 203 7.20 -2.79 3.15
N LYS A 204 8.03 -2.66 2.12
CA LYS A 204 9.38 -3.25 2.16
C LYS A 204 10.29 -2.42 3.06
N ARG A 205 11.08 -3.10 3.89
CA ARG A 205 12.12 -2.44 4.69
C ARG A 205 13.27 -1.99 3.80
N ARG A 206 13.71 -0.74 3.92
CA ARG A 206 14.85 -0.23 3.17
C ARG A 206 16.14 -0.94 3.61
N GLY A 207 16.99 -1.33 2.65
CA GLY A 207 18.33 -1.87 2.89
C GLY A 207 18.40 -3.22 3.61
N LYS A 208 17.26 -3.85 3.91
CA LYS A 208 17.17 -5.15 4.58
C LYS A 208 16.16 -6.04 3.86
N GLY A 209 16.30 -7.35 4.00
CA GLY A 209 15.21 -8.28 3.67
C GLY A 209 14.01 -8.06 4.62
N GLY A 210 12.80 -8.38 4.15
CA GLY A 210 11.58 -8.38 4.96
C GLY A 210 10.66 -7.16 4.79
N GLY A 211 9.52 -7.22 5.49
CA GLY A 211 8.47 -6.19 5.49
C GLY A 211 8.33 -5.49 6.83
N VAL A 212 7.74 -4.30 6.81
CA VAL A 212 7.34 -3.52 7.98
C VAL A 212 5.83 -3.30 7.91
N LEU A 213 5.15 -3.56 9.01
CA LEU A 213 3.72 -3.26 9.16
C LEU A 213 3.56 -1.83 9.64
N TYR A 214 2.65 -1.09 9.02
CA TYR A 214 2.24 0.26 9.39
C TYR A 214 0.78 0.22 9.81
N ARG A 215 0.44 1.02 10.83
CA ARG A 215 -0.96 1.30 11.16
C ARG A 215 -1.30 2.67 10.60
N CYS A 216 -2.33 2.75 9.76
CA CYS A 216 -2.80 4.03 9.24
C CYS A 216 -3.46 4.81 10.40
N PRO A 217 -3.14 6.11 10.61
CA PRO A 217 -3.59 6.87 11.77
C PRO A 217 -5.11 7.12 11.77
N ARG A 218 -5.74 7.07 10.60
CA ARG A 218 -7.19 7.20 10.42
C ARG A 218 -7.76 5.88 9.91
N ARG A 219 -9.03 5.61 10.21
CA ARG A 219 -9.74 4.41 9.74
C ARG A 219 -10.09 4.47 8.24
N THR A 220 -9.36 5.26 7.45
CA THR A 220 -9.58 5.43 6.02
C THR A 220 -8.32 5.11 5.22
N VAL A 221 -8.48 4.38 4.13
CA VAL A 221 -7.45 4.00 3.18
C VAL A 221 -6.81 5.23 2.53
N ALA A 222 -7.63 6.27 2.28
CA ALA A 222 -7.24 7.58 1.74
C ALA A 222 -6.08 8.26 2.48
N GLN A 223 -5.92 7.96 3.77
CA GLN A 223 -5.02 8.69 4.67
C GLN A 223 -4.01 7.74 5.34
N CYS A 224 -3.66 6.65 4.66
CA CYS A 224 -2.64 5.75 5.14
C CYS A 224 -1.22 6.33 5.02
N ALA A 225 -0.94 7.40 5.75
CA ALA A 225 0.40 7.88 6.05
C ALA A 225 0.76 7.40 7.47
N GLY A 226 1.19 6.15 7.59
CA GLY A 226 1.42 5.49 8.87
C GLY A 226 2.80 5.75 9.47
N THR A 227 2.90 5.66 10.79
CA THR A 227 4.16 5.33 11.48
C THR A 227 4.34 3.80 11.53
N PRO A 228 5.58 3.28 11.59
CA PRO A 228 5.79 1.85 11.80
C PRO A 228 5.02 1.36 13.02
N PHE A 229 4.37 0.21 12.90
CA PHE A 229 3.66 -0.41 14.01
C PHE A 229 4.67 -1.02 14.98
N GLU A 230 4.92 -0.33 16.09
CA GLU A 230 5.62 -0.87 17.25
C GLU A 230 4.60 -1.63 18.11
N ARG A 231 4.95 -2.86 18.53
CA ARG A 231 4.09 -3.71 19.37
C ARG A 231 4.08 -3.24 20.81
#